data_AF-A0AAE3VNU7-F1
#
_entry.id   AF-A0AAE3VNU7-F1
#
_cell.length_a   1.000
_cell.length_b   1.000
_cell.length_c   1.000
_cell.angle_alpha   90.00
_cell.angle_beta   90.00
_cell.angle_gamma   90.00
#
_symmetry.space_group_name_H-M   'P 1'
#
loop_
_entity.id
_entity.type
_entity.pdbx_description
1 polymer ?
#
loop_
_entity_poly.entity_id
_entity_poly.type
_entity_poly.pdbx_seq_one_letter_code
_entity_poly.pdbx_strand_id
1 'polypeptide(L)'
;MSLDDADLLDLFTGFDVAGCFDTCGGPHDTVTGPPDRSSTLERAIQSEVIPRLMLAHRESPDTQWSSATGATKADGPVRAEPTAKDVTELTRLVLTHDTAICIAFVDGLLEEGVSLEAVFLELVSPAAKLLGEMWKADLCSFTDVTLGLAKLQQVVRTHAGAFEAECADTPGGARRALLLAMPGEQHTLGIFLVEMFLRRAGWDVCGGPALSSDELNALIRREWFSVIGLSISADNLLGTLSGAIRTIRRESCNRNVGIMVGGRVFVDHPDWVAVVGADAIALEARQAVSAAENIVVAAEGRC
;
A
#
# COMPACT_ATOMS: atom_id res chain seq x y z
N MET A 1 -31.75 -4.31 15.22
CA MET A 1 -31.93 -4.45 13.76
C MET A 1 -30.53 -4.64 13.22
N SER A 2 -30.14 -5.90 13.06
CA SER A 2 -28.80 -6.29 12.60
C SER A 2 -28.70 -5.91 11.14
N LEU A 3 -27.79 -5.00 10.80
CA LEU A 3 -27.39 -4.80 9.41
C LEU A 3 -26.48 -5.97 9.05
N ASP A 4 -26.77 -6.67 7.96
CA ASP A 4 -25.96 -7.78 7.45
C ASP A 4 -24.59 -7.27 6.99
N ASP A 5 -23.53 -8.05 7.22
CA ASP A 5 -22.13 -7.76 6.84
C ASP A 5 -21.95 -7.45 5.34
N ALA A 6 -22.93 -7.80 4.50
CA ALA A 6 -22.92 -7.55 3.07
C ALA A 6 -23.27 -6.10 2.68
N ASP A 7 -24.06 -5.37 3.47
CA ASP A 7 -24.47 -3.99 3.15
C ASP A 7 -23.38 -2.95 3.49
N LEU A 8 -22.36 -3.34 4.25
CA LEU A 8 -21.21 -2.51 4.62
C LEU A 8 -20.06 -2.55 3.59
N LEU A 9 -20.17 -3.40 2.56
CA LEU A 9 -19.16 -3.58 1.50
C LEU A 9 -19.04 -2.37 0.54
N ASP A 10 -20.07 -1.54 0.43
CA ASP A 10 -20.08 -0.39 -0.50
C ASP A 10 -19.38 0.88 0.04
N LEU A 11 -19.01 0.91 1.32
CA LEU A 11 -18.33 2.07 1.92
C LEU A 11 -16.80 2.06 1.73
N PHE A 12 -16.21 0.93 1.32
CA PHE A 12 -14.75 0.78 1.17
C PHE A 12 -14.26 0.77 -0.29
N THR A 13 -15.17 0.70 -1.27
CA THR A 13 -14.83 0.71 -2.70
C THR A 13 -14.67 2.12 -3.28
N GLY A 14 -15.06 3.16 -2.54
CA GLY A 14 -15.11 4.56 -3.00
C GLY A 14 -13.88 5.43 -2.70
N PHE A 15 -12.66 4.89 -2.73
CA PHE A 15 -11.46 5.73 -2.75
C PHE A 15 -10.95 5.86 -4.19
N ASP A 16 -11.33 6.98 -4.80
CA ASP A 16 -10.99 7.40 -6.16
C ASP A 16 -9.48 7.64 -6.29
N VAL A 17 -8.81 6.81 -7.11
CA VAL A 17 -7.43 7.03 -7.57
C VAL A 17 -7.49 7.37 -9.05
N ALA A 18 -8.09 8.50 -9.38
CA ALA A 18 -7.85 9.17 -10.65
C ALA A 18 -6.38 9.61 -10.69
N GLY A 19 -5.52 8.74 -11.21
CA GLY A 19 -4.09 9.01 -11.26
C GLY A 19 -3.25 7.97 -11.98
N CYS A 20 -3.80 7.22 -12.94
CA CYS A 20 -2.97 6.42 -13.85
C CYS A 20 -3.68 6.11 -15.18
N PHE A 21 -4.35 7.10 -15.77
CA PHE A 21 -4.81 7.03 -17.16
C PHE A 21 -4.68 8.42 -17.76
N ASP A 22 -3.55 8.72 -18.39
CA ASP A 22 -3.55 9.66 -19.52
C ASP A 22 -2.25 9.55 -20.32
N THR A 23 -2.34 8.88 -21.46
CA THR A 23 -1.55 9.27 -22.64
C THR A 23 -2.40 9.12 -23.89
N CYS A 24 -2.48 10.22 -24.65
CA CYS A 24 -2.83 10.37 -26.06
C CYS A 24 -4.30 10.70 -26.41
N GLY A 25 -4.56 11.98 -26.69
CA GLY A 25 -5.76 12.45 -27.41
C GLY A 25 -5.49 13.71 -28.24
N GLY A 26 -5.61 13.59 -29.56
CA GLY A 26 -5.80 14.70 -30.51
C GLY A 26 -7.28 14.77 -30.96
N PRO A 27 -7.71 15.85 -31.66
CA PRO A 27 -8.94 16.58 -31.30
C PRO A 27 -10.15 16.20 -32.15
N HIS A 28 -11.36 16.28 -31.57
CA HIS A 28 -12.58 16.63 -32.30
C HIS A 28 -13.67 17.25 -31.41
N ASP A 29 -13.94 18.52 -31.72
CA ASP A 29 -15.18 19.31 -31.75
C ASP A 29 -16.43 19.02 -30.90
N THR A 30 -17.00 20.16 -30.50
CA THR A 30 -18.05 20.48 -29.54
C THR A 30 -19.49 20.23 -29.99
N VAL A 31 -20.37 19.80 -29.07
CA VAL A 31 -21.80 20.15 -29.07
C VAL A 31 -22.27 20.44 -27.64
N THR A 32 -23.01 21.54 -27.48
CA THR A 32 -23.43 22.23 -26.25
C THR A 32 -24.73 21.67 -25.64
N GLY A 33 -24.73 21.45 -24.32
CA GLY A 33 -25.91 21.18 -23.47
C GLY A 33 -26.10 22.26 -22.36
N PRO A 34 -27.24 22.27 -21.64
CA PRO A 34 -27.66 23.35 -20.73
C PRO A 34 -26.78 23.47 -19.45
N PRO A 35 -26.78 24.62 -18.74
CA PRO A 35 -25.67 25.04 -17.89
C PRO A 35 -25.41 24.11 -16.70
N ASP A 36 -24.18 23.62 -16.68
CA ASP A 36 -23.61 22.68 -15.72
C ASP A 36 -23.33 23.36 -14.37
N ARG A 37 -23.85 22.76 -13.29
CA ARG A 37 -23.63 23.18 -11.90
C ARG A 37 -22.15 23.13 -11.51
N SER A 38 -21.31 22.39 -12.24
CA SER A 38 -19.86 22.32 -12.05
C SER A 38 -19.16 23.67 -12.33
N SER A 39 -19.62 24.42 -13.34
CA SER A 39 -19.03 25.72 -13.73
C SER A 39 -19.19 26.83 -12.67
N THR A 40 -20.19 26.70 -11.78
CA THR A 40 -20.41 27.69 -10.71
C THR A 40 -19.49 27.43 -9.52
N LEU A 41 -19.13 26.16 -9.28
CA LEU A 41 -18.19 25.76 -8.23
C LEU A 41 -16.75 26.03 -8.64
N GLU A 42 -16.38 25.73 -9.90
CA GLU A 42 -15.05 26.06 -10.45
C GLU A 42 -14.75 27.56 -10.39
N ARG A 43 -15.75 28.39 -10.71
CA ARG A 43 -15.61 29.85 -10.65
C ARG A 43 -15.45 30.37 -9.21
N ALA A 44 -16.11 29.73 -8.23
CA ALA A 44 -15.97 30.09 -6.82
C ALA A 44 -14.60 29.67 -6.23
N ILE A 45 -14.07 28.51 -6.65
CA ILE A 45 -12.72 28.05 -6.25
C ILE A 45 -11.64 28.99 -6.81
N GLN A 46 -11.76 29.39 -8.09
CA GLN A 46 -10.79 30.27 -8.74
C GLN A 46 -10.84 31.72 -8.23
N SER A 47 -12.01 32.25 -7.86
CA SER A 47 -12.14 33.65 -7.45
C SER A 47 -11.93 33.89 -5.95
N GLU A 48 -12.10 32.89 -5.08
CA GLU A 48 -12.00 33.10 -3.63
C GLU A 48 -10.90 32.32 -2.92
N VAL A 49 -10.53 31.12 -3.39
CA VAL A 49 -9.64 30.21 -2.65
C VAL A 49 -8.18 30.39 -3.08
N ILE A 50 -7.90 30.41 -4.38
CA ILE A 50 -6.52 30.55 -4.91
C ILE A 50 -5.87 31.90 -4.53
N PRO A 51 -6.56 33.07 -4.62
CA PRO A 51 -5.96 34.33 -4.22
C PRO A 51 -5.63 34.40 -2.72
N ARG A 52 -6.46 33.78 -1.87
CA ARG A 52 -6.24 33.74 -0.41
C ARG A 52 -5.03 32.88 0.00
N LEU A 53 -4.76 31.80 -0.74
CA LEU A 53 -3.56 31.00 -0.57
C LEU A 53 -2.29 31.71 -1.07
N MET A 54 -2.39 32.49 -2.15
CA MET A 54 -1.26 33.30 -2.64
C MET A 54 -0.89 34.48 -1.71
N LEU A 55 -1.86 35.05 -0.98
CA LEU A 55 -1.63 36.13 -0.01
C LEU A 55 -1.07 35.63 1.34
N ALA A 56 -1.31 34.37 1.71
CA ALA A 56 -0.73 33.76 2.91
C ALA A 56 0.74 33.33 2.74
N HIS A 57 1.29 33.40 1.51
CA HIS A 57 2.65 32.96 1.17
C HIS A 57 3.56 34.10 0.71
N ARG A 58 3.25 35.36 1.05
CA ARG A 58 3.91 36.53 0.46
C ARG A 58 4.40 37.57 1.46
N GLU A 59 5.15 37.15 2.49
CA GLU A 59 6.19 37.92 3.22
C GLU A 59 7.12 36.87 3.85
N SER A 60 8.47 36.84 3.76
CA SER A 60 9.51 37.75 3.26
C SER A 60 10.86 36.96 3.20
N PRO A 61 12.03 37.52 2.80
CA PRO A 61 12.88 36.97 1.73
C PRO A 61 14.29 36.50 2.15
N ASP A 62 14.94 35.79 1.21
CA ASP A 62 16.39 35.64 1.00
C ASP A 62 17.34 35.76 2.19
N THR A 63 17.85 34.61 2.66
CA THR A 63 19.23 34.53 3.16
C THR A 63 19.89 33.26 2.64
N GLN A 64 20.48 33.40 1.45
CA GLN A 64 21.68 32.74 0.96
C GLN A 64 22.16 31.50 1.74
N TRP A 65 21.74 30.30 1.31
CA TRP A 65 22.40 29.06 1.70
C TRP A 65 23.48 28.72 0.67
N SER A 66 24.71 29.14 0.98
CA SER A 66 25.91 28.68 0.28
C SER A 66 26.12 27.19 0.50
N SER A 67 26.47 26.51 -0.59
CA SER A 67 27.12 25.21 -0.63
C SER A 67 28.38 25.19 0.25
N ALA A 68 28.33 24.44 1.35
CA ALA A 68 29.50 24.04 2.10
C ALA A 68 29.26 22.68 2.80
N THR A 69 29.88 21.64 2.21
CA THR A 69 30.66 20.60 2.89
C THR A 69 30.18 20.03 4.23
N GLY A 70 29.81 18.74 4.19
CA GLY A 70 30.14 17.76 5.23
C GLY A 70 29.58 18.02 6.62
N ALA A 71 28.30 17.76 6.84
CA ALA A 71 27.75 17.62 8.19
C ALA A 71 27.99 16.19 8.68
N THR A 72 28.93 16.04 9.61
CA THR A 72 29.09 14.86 10.46
C THR A 72 27.78 14.59 11.22
N LYS A 73 27.24 13.37 11.08
CA LYS A 73 26.14 12.86 11.91
C LYS A 73 26.49 13.07 13.38
N ALA A 74 25.57 13.66 14.13
CA ALA A 74 25.70 13.82 15.57
C ALA A 74 25.57 12.44 16.24
N ASP A 75 26.57 12.07 17.04
CA ASP A 75 26.64 10.85 17.86
C ASP A 75 25.69 10.94 19.07
N GLY A 76 24.38 10.98 18.83
CA GLY A 76 23.36 10.62 19.83
C GLY A 76 23.19 9.09 19.90
N PRO A 77 22.64 8.53 20.99
CA PRO A 77 22.31 7.10 21.02
C PRO A 77 21.24 6.83 19.94
N VAL A 78 21.67 6.29 18.82
CA VAL A 78 20.78 5.88 17.73
C VAL A 78 19.90 4.78 18.27
N ARG A 79 18.61 5.05 18.37
CA ARG A 79 17.63 4.05 18.78
C ARG A 79 17.43 3.08 17.63
N ALA A 80 17.89 1.84 17.79
CA ALA A 80 17.86 0.85 16.71
C ALA A 80 16.43 0.39 16.35
N GLU A 81 15.55 0.23 17.35
CA GLU A 81 14.23 -0.38 17.16
C GLU A 81 13.15 0.26 18.05
N PRO A 82 11.87 0.27 17.58
CA PRO A 82 10.71 0.50 18.44
C PRO A 82 10.64 -0.52 19.58
N THR A 83 10.10 -0.13 20.72
CA THR A 83 9.85 -1.04 21.85
C THR A 83 8.37 -1.41 21.93
N ALA A 84 8.04 -2.43 22.73
CA ALA A 84 6.66 -2.80 23.02
C ALA A 84 5.83 -1.63 23.62
N LYS A 85 6.48 -0.67 24.29
CA LYS A 85 5.79 0.53 24.79
C LYS A 85 5.36 1.45 23.66
N ASP A 86 6.16 1.63 22.62
CA ASP A 86 5.82 2.47 21.48
C ASP A 86 4.71 1.83 20.66
N VAL A 87 4.70 0.50 20.53
CA VAL A 87 3.58 -0.23 19.91
C VAL A 87 2.28 0.05 20.66
N THR A 88 2.31 -0.11 21.99
CA THR A 88 1.14 0.13 22.83
C THR A 88 0.69 1.59 22.73
N GLU A 89 1.64 2.53 22.70
CA GLU A 89 1.35 3.95 22.59
C GLU A 89 0.78 4.32 21.21
N LEU A 90 1.35 3.85 20.12
CA LEU A 90 0.79 4.08 18.78
C LEU A 90 -0.62 3.50 18.67
N THR A 91 -0.84 2.27 19.17
CA THR A 91 -2.18 1.66 19.21
C THR A 91 -3.17 2.54 19.98
N ARG A 92 -2.76 3.09 21.14
CA ARG A 92 -3.59 4.03 21.90
C ARG A 92 -3.86 5.31 21.10
N LEU A 93 -2.85 5.88 20.45
CA LEU A 93 -2.97 7.12 19.67
C LEU A 93 -3.94 6.97 18.50
N VAL A 94 -3.85 5.89 17.72
CA VAL A 94 -4.77 5.68 16.58
C VAL A 94 -6.22 5.51 17.02
N LEU A 95 -6.46 5.01 18.23
CA LEU A 95 -7.80 4.89 18.81
C LEU A 95 -8.35 6.20 19.38
N THR A 96 -7.48 7.09 19.87
CA THR A 96 -7.91 8.23 20.71
C THR A 96 -7.64 9.61 20.11
N HIS A 97 -6.80 9.70 19.08
CA HIS A 97 -6.33 10.96 18.50
C HIS A 97 -6.45 10.97 16.97
N ASP A 98 -6.39 12.17 16.38
CA ASP A 98 -6.35 12.33 14.93
C ASP A 98 -5.03 11.86 14.32
N THR A 99 -5.05 11.60 13.01
CA THR A 99 -3.92 11.06 12.27
C THR A 99 -2.65 11.91 12.39
N ALA A 100 -2.79 13.24 12.48
CA ALA A 100 -1.65 14.16 12.61
C ALA A 100 -0.80 13.87 13.86
N ILE A 101 -1.43 13.46 14.98
CA ILE A 101 -0.71 13.11 16.21
C ILE A 101 0.01 11.77 16.05
N CYS A 102 -0.59 10.83 15.31
CA CYS A 102 0.04 9.54 15.02
C CYS A 102 1.28 9.72 14.13
N ILE A 103 1.20 10.60 13.12
CA ILE A 103 2.32 10.95 12.25
C ILE A 103 3.43 11.62 13.06
N ALA A 104 3.11 12.63 13.87
CA ALA A 104 4.09 13.33 14.70
C ALA A 104 4.81 12.39 15.69
N PHE A 105 4.11 11.39 16.23
CA PHE A 105 4.72 10.35 17.07
C PHE A 105 5.75 9.52 16.30
N VAL A 106 5.42 9.11 15.07
CA VAL A 106 6.36 8.39 14.21
C VAL A 106 7.54 9.27 13.80
N ASP A 107 7.31 10.53 13.45
CA ASP A 107 8.38 11.48 13.14
C ASP A 107 9.38 11.61 14.29
N GLY A 108 8.90 11.68 15.54
CA GLY A 108 9.77 11.70 16.72
C GLY A 108 10.65 10.45 16.84
N LEU A 109 10.12 9.26 16.54
CA LEU A 109 10.91 8.02 16.53
C LEU A 109 11.97 8.02 15.41
N LEU A 110 11.65 8.60 14.25
CA LEU A 110 12.60 8.76 13.16
C LEU A 110 13.73 9.74 13.53
N GLU A 111 13.40 10.83 14.24
CA GLU A 111 14.39 11.78 14.78
C GLU A 111 15.30 11.14 15.85
N GLU A 112 14.79 10.17 16.61
CA GLU A 112 15.57 9.33 17.54
C GLU A 112 16.48 8.31 16.82
N GLY A 113 16.39 8.21 15.49
CA GLY A 113 17.24 7.35 14.65
C GLY A 113 16.66 5.97 14.35
N VAL A 114 15.39 5.72 14.68
CA VAL A 114 14.69 4.50 14.25
C VAL A 114 14.52 4.53 12.74
N SER A 115 14.80 3.42 12.05
CA SER A 115 14.63 3.36 10.59
C SER A 115 13.15 3.28 10.19
N LEU A 116 12.80 3.79 9.00
CA LEU A 116 11.46 3.63 8.44
C LEU A 116 11.07 2.15 8.29
N GLU A 117 12.04 1.31 7.94
CA GLU A 117 11.84 -0.14 7.91
C GLU A 117 11.39 -0.70 9.25
N ALA A 118 12.06 -0.32 10.34
CA ALA A 118 11.70 -0.75 11.69
C ALA A 118 10.36 -0.15 12.13
N VAL A 119 10.04 1.09 11.75
CA VAL A 119 8.71 1.68 11.98
C VAL A 119 7.62 0.84 11.30
N PHE A 120 7.79 0.46 10.04
CA PHE A 120 6.76 -0.31 9.33
C PHE A 120 6.60 -1.73 9.89
N LEU A 121 7.71 -2.42 10.17
CA LEU A 121 7.67 -3.84 10.54
C LEU A 121 7.55 -4.08 12.04
N GLU A 122 8.16 -3.25 12.87
CA GLU A 122 8.27 -3.45 14.32
C GLU A 122 7.38 -2.50 15.13
N LEU A 123 6.76 -1.49 14.49
CA LEU A 123 5.79 -0.59 15.14
C LEU A 123 4.39 -0.71 14.52
N VAL A 124 4.25 -0.44 13.22
CA VAL A 124 2.94 -0.41 12.53
C VAL A 124 2.30 -1.80 12.47
N SER A 125 3.03 -2.82 12.01
CA SER A 125 2.52 -4.19 11.95
C SER A 125 2.09 -4.74 13.33
N PRO A 126 2.90 -4.61 14.39
CA PRO A 126 2.49 -5.00 15.73
C PRO A 126 1.30 -4.19 16.28
N ALA A 127 1.22 -2.89 15.98
CA ALA A 127 0.08 -2.07 16.40
C ALA A 127 -1.23 -2.52 15.73
N ALA A 128 -1.20 -2.88 14.44
CA ALA A 128 -2.34 -3.45 13.72
C ALA A 128 -2.75 -4.81 14.29
N LYS A 129 -1.78 -5.67 14.63
CA LYS A 129 -2.04 -6.95 15.29
C LYS A 129 -2.70 -6.74 16.65
N LEU A 130 -2.20 -5.80 17.45
CA LEU A 130 -2.75 -5.48 18.76
C LEU A 130 -4.19 -4.95 18.66
N LEU A 131 -4.51 -4.11 17.67
CA LEU A 131 -5.90 -3.69 17.39
C LEU A 131 -6.81 -4.91 17.13
N GLY A 132 -6.34 -5.87 16.34
CA GLY A 132 -7.08 -7.11 16.07
C GLY A 132 -7.27 -7.98 17.31
N GLU A 133 -6.28 -8.04 18.20
CA GLU A 133 -6.37 -8.74 19.50
C GLU A 133 -7.35 -8.04 20.45
N MET A 134 -7.33 -6.70 20.50
CA MET A 134 -8.26 -5.91 21.30
C MET A 134 -9.71 -6.09 20.85
N TRP A 135 -9.96 -6.14 19.54
CA TRP A 135 -11.30 -6.45 19.02
C TRP A 135 -11.77 -7.86 19.39
N LYS A 136 -10.90 -8.88 19.24
CA LYS A 136 -11.21 -10.25 19.67
C LYS A 136 -11.49 -10.38 21.17
N ALA A 137 -10.94 -9.47 21.96
CA ALA A 137 -11.16 -9.38 23.40
C ALA A 137 -12.32 -8.44 23.79
N ASP A 138 -13.12 -7.97 22.83
CA ASP A 138 -14.23 -7.02 23.01
C ASP A 138 -13.81 -5.67 23.66
N LEU A 139 -12.54 -5.28 23.52
CA LEU A 139 -11.99 -4.02 24.04
C LEU A 139 -12.12 -2.86 23.06
N CYS A 140 -12.40 -3.15 21.79
CA CYS A 140 -12.60 -2.16 20.72
C CYS A 140 -13.77 -2.59 19.83
N SER A 141 -14.54 -1.62 19.33
CA SER A 141 -15.57 -1.90 18.35
C SER A 141 -14.98 -2.10 16.94
N PHE A 142 -15.78 -2.63 16.03
CA PHE A 142 -15.42 -2.70 14.61
C PHE A 142 -15.03 -1.33 14.04
N THR A 143 -15.78 -0.28 14.37
CA THR A 143 -15.50 1.10 13.92
C THR A 143 -14.14 1.59 14.42
N ASP A 144 -13.81 1.30 15.69
CA ASP A 144 -12.55 1.72 16.30
C ASP A 144 -11.36 1.07 15.61
N VAL A 145 -11.42 -0.25 15.38
CA VAL A 145 -10.36 -0.97 14.67
C VAL A 145 -10.24 -0.51 13.23
N THR A 146 -11.37 -0.27 12.56
CA THR A 146 -11.37 0.17 11.17
C THR A 146 -10.75 1.56 11.01
N LEU A 147 -11.13 2.51 11.87
CA LEU A 147 -10.54 3.85 11.89
C LEU A 147 -9.07 3.80 12.30
N GLY A 148 -8.71 2.97 13.28
CA GLY A 148 -7.34 2.76 13.71
C GLY A 148 -6.43 2.26 12.58
N LEU A 149 -6.89 1.24 11.84
CA LEU A 149 -6.19 0.71 10.65
C LEU A 149 -6.07 1.76 9.54
N ALA A 150 -7.13 2.55 9.29
CA ALA A 150 -7.08 3.62 8.30
C ALA A 150 -6.01 4.69 8.65
N LYS A 151 -5.88 5.03 9.94
CA LYS A 151 -4.83 5.93 10.43
C LYS A 151 -3.43 5.32 10.29
N LEU A 152 -3.26 4.04 10.61
CA LEU A 152 -1.99 3.33 10.39
C LEU A 152 -1.59 3.32 8.91
N GLN A 153 -2.53 3.04 8.01
CA GLN A 153 -2.28 3.12 6.57
C GLN A 153 -1.90 4.54 6.12
N GLN A 154 -2.52 5.56 6.70
CA GLN A 154 -2.18 6.94 6.40
C GLN A 154 -0.78 7.32 6.89
N VAL A 155 -0.38 6.85 8.07
CA VAL A 155 1.00 6.99 8.57
C VAL A 155 1.98 6.36 7.57
N VAL A 156 1.75 5.11 7.15
CA VAL A 156 2.62 4.46 6.15
C VAL A 156 2.65 5.25 4.83
N ARG A 157 1.51 5.72 4.31
CA ARG A 157 1.44 6.54 3.09
C ARG A 157 2.23 7.84 3.20
N THR A 158 2.14 8.52 4.35
CA THR A 158 2.88 9.77 4.58
C THR A 158 4.40 9.56 4.50
N HIS A 159 4.90 8.40 4.92
CA HIS A 159 6.33 8.09 4.89
C HIS A 159 6.77 7.25 3.69
N ALA A 160 5.84 6.83 2.83
CA ALA A 160 6.11 5.97 1.66
C ALA A 160 7.16 6.58 0.73
N GLY A 161 7.01 7.86 0.36
CA GLY A 161 7.95 8.51 -0.56
C GLY A 161 9.38 8.59 -0.02
N ALA A 162 9.54 8.82 1.29
CA ALA A 162 10.86 8.82 1.92
C ALA A 162 11.48 7.41 1.94
N PHE A 163 10.67 6.39 2.23
CA PHE A 163 11.09 4.99 2.24
C PHE A 163 11.49 4.49 0.85
N GLU A 164 10.71 4.83 -0.18
CA GLU A 164 11.00 4.50 -1.57
C GLU A 164 12.26 5.21 -2.08
N ALA A 165 12.53 6.45 -1.63
CA ALA A 165 13.72 7.20 -2.00
C ALA A 165 15.02 6.59 -1.43
N GLU A 166 14.96 5.69 -0.45
CA GLU A 166 16.12 4.90 0.03
C GLU A 166 16.54 3.79 -0.95
N CYS A 167 15.93 3.73 -2.15
CA CYS A 167 16.18 2.72 -3.17
C CYS A 167 17.67 2.53 -3.46
N ALA A 168 18.09 1.27 -3.57
CA ALA A 168 19.37 0.93 -4.16
C ALA A 168 19.24 1.15 -5.68
N ASP A 169 20.08 2.01 -6.26
CA ASP A 169 20.22 2.15 -7.72
C ASP A 169 20.47 0.78 -8.34
N THR A 170 19.41 0.11 -8.78
CA THR A 170 19.48 -1.22 -9.38
C THR A 170 19.06 -1.10 -10.84
N PRO A 171 20.00 -0.86 -11.76
CA PRO A 171 19.67 -0.81 -13.17
C PRO A 171 19.50 -2.23 -13.71
N GLY A 172 18.31 -2.57 -14.22
CA GLY A 172 18.15 -3.66 -15.19
C GLY A 172 16.87 -4.50 -15.08
N GLY A 173 16.07 -4.45 -16.15
CA GLY A 173 15.00 -5.43 -16.47
C GLY A 173 13.60 -5.03 -16.00
N ALA A 174 12.57 -5.44 -16.75
CA ALA A 174 11.17 -5.25 -16.39
C ALA A 174 10.85 -6.08 -15.13
N ARG A 175 11.00 -5.48 -13.95
CA ARG A 175 10.61 -6.04 -12.66
C ARG A 175 9.25 -5.46 -12.29
N ARG A 176 8.20 -6.01 -12.90
CA ARG A 176 6.83 -5.53 -12.69
C ARG A 176 6.05 -6.53 -11.86
N ALA A 177 5.53 -6.09 -10.72
CA ALA A 177 4.70 -6.89 -9.84
C ALA A 177 3.25 -6.40 -9.85
N LEU A 178 2.29 -7.32 -9.80
CA LEU A 178 0.89 -7.02 -9.51
C LEU A 178 0.53 -7.60 -8.14
N LEU A 179 0.12 -6.77 -7.19
CA LEU A 179 -0.28 -7.20 -5.85
C LEU A 179 -1.77 -6.97 -5.62
N LEU A 180 -2.48 -8.02 -5.20
CA LEU A 180 -3.93 -7.97 -5.02
C LEU A 180 -4.39 -8.70 -3.78
N ALA A 181 -5.33 -8.10 -3.06
CA ALA A 181 -6.20 -8.81 -2.14
C ALA A 181 -7.28 -9.51 -2.96
N MET A 182 -7.62 -10.76 -2.63
CA MET A 182 -8.74 -11.42 -3.30
C MET A 182 -10.07 -10.69 -3.00
N PRO A 183 -11.05 -10.71 -3.92
CA PRO A 183 -12.37 -10.11 -3.68
C PRO A 183 -12.98 -10.58 -2.36
N GLY A 184 -13.46 -9.62 -1.56
CA GLY A 184 -14.01 -9.87 -0.21
C GLY A 184 -12.98 -9.82 0.92
N GLU A 185 -11.68 -9.65 0.62
CA GLU A 185 -10.65 -9.47 1.65
C GLU A 185 -10.61 -8.04 2.17
N GLN A 186 -10.60 -7.90 3.50
CA GLN A 186 -10.49 -6.62 4.20
C GLN A 186 -9.06 -6.36 4.73
N HIS A 187 -8.19 -7.37 4.71
CA HIS A 187 -6.83 -7.29 5.26
C HIS A 187 -5.83 -6.81 4.20
N THR A 188 -5.81 -5.50 3.95
CA THR A 188 -4.99 -4.89 2.88
C THR A 188 -3.69 -4.27 3.38
N LEU A 189 -3.53 -4.04 4.69
CA LEU A 189 -2.32 -3.40 5.25
C LEU A 189 -1.05 -4.20 4.91
N GLY A 190 -1.08 -5.53 5.02
CA GLY A 190 0.09 -6.36 4.71
C GLY A 190 0.52 -6.25 3.25
N ILE A 191 -0.44 -6.21 2.32
CA ILE A 191 -0.16 -6.01 0.89
C ILE A 191 0.44 -4.64 0.65
N PHE A 192 -0.10 -3.62 1.32
CA PHE A 192 0.42 -2.26 1.22
C PHE A 192 1.88 -2.17 1.71
N LEU A 193 2.24 -2.87 2.79
CA LEU A 193 3.64 -2.96 3.22
C LEU A 193 4.52 -3.70 2.20
N VAL A 194 4.04 -4.82 1.63
CA VAL A 194 4.77 -5.53 0.58
C VAL A 194 5.02 -4.64 -0.64
N GLU A 195 4.04 -3.83 -1.04
CA GLU A 195 4.15 -2.85 -2.11
C GLU A 195 5.29 -1.85 -1.87
N MET A 196 5.36 -1.27 -0.66
CA MET A 196 6.43 -0.34 -0.29
C MET A 196 7.82 -0.98 -0.37
N PHE A 197 7.95 -2.21 0.11
CA PHE A 197 9.23 -2.92 0.10
C PHE A 197 9.67 -3.32 -1.30
N LEU A 198 8.74 -3.74 -2.17
CA LEU A 198 9.04 -4.02 -3.56
C LEU A 198 9.45 -2.75 -4.32
N ARG A 199 8.74 -1.63 -4.13
CA ARG A 199 9.14 -0.34 -4.73
C ARG A 199 10.51 0.13 -4.26
N ARG A 200 10.80 0.03 -2.97
CA ARG A 200 12.15 0.30 -2.42
C ARG A 200 13.22 -0.62 -3.01
N ALA A 201 12.87 -1.84 -3.40
CA ALA A 201 13.75 -2.77 -4.11
C ALA A 201 13.83 -2.51 -5.63
N GLY A 202 13.23 -1.43 -6.14
CA GLY A 202 13.29 -1.04 -7.55
C GLY A 202 12.24 -1.71 -8.45
N TRP A 203 11.20 -2.33 -7.89
CA TRP A 203 10.12 -2.91 -8.67
C TRP A 203 9.09 -1.86 -9.08
N ASP A 204 8.57 -1.99 -10.30
CA ASP A 204 7.33 -1.33 -10.71
C ASP A 204 6.15 -2.15 -10.15
N VAL A 205 5.51 -1.62 -9.11
CA VAL A 205 4.41 -2.33 -8.43
C VAL A 205 3.08 -1.71 -8.80
N CYS A 206 2.27 -2.52 -9.47
CA CYS A 206 0.85 -2.28 -9.68
C CYS A 206 0.05 -2.92 -8.56
N GLY A 207 -0.94 -2.19 -8.07
CA GLY A 207 -1.86 -2.64 -7.03
C GLY A 207 -3.10 -1.75 -7.06
N GLY A 208 -4.10 -2.12 -6.29
CA GLY A 208 -5.33 -1.35 -6.25
C GLY A 208 -6.40 -1.96 -5.34
N PRO A 209 -7.57 -1.31 -5.26
CA PRO A 209 -8.74 -1.90 -4.62
C PRO A 209 -9.04 -3.28 -5.21
N ALA A 210 -9.77 -4.10 -4.46
CA ALA A 210 -10.08 -5.48 -4.86
C ALA A 210 -10.65 -5.53 -6.28
N LEU A 211 -9.84 -6.00 -7.23
CA LEU A 211 -10.25 -6.14 -8.63
C LEU A 211 -11.28 -7.27 -8.72
N SER A 212 -12.35 -7.05 -9.48
CA SER A 212 -13.21 -8.14 -9.90
C SER A 212 -12.40 -9.16 -10.72
N SER A 213 -12.92 -10.38 -10.83
CA SER A 213 -12.27 -11.42 -11.64
C SER A 213 -12.12 -11.00 -13.10
N ASP A 214 -13.07 -10.24 -13.64
CA ASP A 214 -13.03 -9.77 -15.04
C ASP A 214 -11.98 -8.68 -15.25
N GLU A 215 -11.84 -7.75 -14.31
CA GLU A 215 -10.80 -6.71 -14.35
C GLU A 215 -9.41 -7.32 -14.22
N LEU A 216 -9.22 -8.27 -13.30
CA LEU A 216 -7.98 -9.03 -13.17
C LEU A 216 -7.63 -9.70 -14.49
N ASN A 217 -8.57 -10.43 -15.09
CA ASN A 217 -8.36 -11.14 -16.36
C ASN A 217 -8.03 -10.18 -17.51
N ALA A 218 -8.69 -9.02 -17.58
CA ALA A 218 -8.38 -8.00 -18.57
C ALA A 218 -6.97 -7.41 -18.37
N LEU A 219 -6.57 -7.18 -17.12
CA LEU A 219 -5.28 -6.61 -16.77
C LEU A 219 -4.13 -7.55 -17.12
N ILE A 220 -4.18 -8.82 -16.71
CA ILE A 220 -3.10 -9.80 -16.99
C ILE A 220 -2.94 -10.14 -18.48
N ARG A 221 -3.98 -9.94 -19.29
CA ARG A 221 -3.97 -10.13 -20.75
C ARG A 221 -3.44 -8.91 -21.51
N ARG A 222 -3.42 -7.74 -20.87
CA ARG A 222 -2.97 -6.49 -21.49
C ARG A 222 -1.55 -6.14 -21.05
N GLU A 223 -1.24 -6.43 -19.79
CA GLU A 223 -0.03 -5.96 -19.13
C GLU A 223 0.86 -7.12 -18.74
N TRP A 224 2.16 -6.94 -18.93
CA TRP A 224 3.17 -7.93 -18.60
C TRP A 224 3.62 -7.74 -17.15
N PHE A 225 3.59 -8.83 -16.38
CA PHE A 225 4.06 -8.88 -14.99
C PHE A 225 5.04 -10.04 -14.83
N SER A 226 6.13 -9.80 -14.10
CA SER A 226 7.10 -10.84 -13.73
C SER A 226 6.53 -11.68 -12.59
N VAL A 227 5.86 -11.03 -11.63
CA VAL A 227 5.32 -11.65 -10.43
C VAL A 227 3.90 -11.11 -10.16
N ILE A 228 2.99 -12.00 -9.75
CA ILE A 228 1.67 -11.66 -9.24
C ILE A 228 1.57 -12.16 -7.81
N GLY A 229 1.35 -11.26 -6.86
CA GLY A 229 1.13 -11.54 -5.45
C GLY A 229 -0.35 -11.52 -5.10
N LEU A 230 -0.86 -12.61 -4.53
CA LEU A 230 -2.26 -12.74 -4.12
C LEU A 230 -2.35 -12.99 -2.61
N SER A 231 -3.18 -12.22 -1.91
CA SER A 231 -3.37 -12.38 -0.47
C SER A 231 -4.77 -12.88 -0.14
N ILE A 232 -4.84 -13.84 0.80
CA ILE A 232 -6.07 -14.30 1.44
C ILE A 232 -5.87 -14.49 2.95
N SER A 233 -6.90 -14.19 3.72
CA SER A 233 -6.93 -14.33 5.17
C SER A 233 -7.94 -15.38 5.64
N ALA A 234 -8.85 -15.83 4.77
CA ALA A 234 -9.89 -16.79 5.06
C ALA A 234 -9.82 -18.08 4.23
N ASP A 235 -9.95 -19.23 4.90
CA ASP A 235 -9.84 -20.57 4.32
C ASP A 235 -10.87 -20.84 3.20
N ASN A 236 -12.06 -20.25 3.31
CA ASN A 236 -13.13 -20.42 2.33
C ASN A 236 -12.78 -19.83 0.94
N LEU A 237 -11.76 -18.97 0.85
CA LEU A 237 -11.30 -18.38 -0.41
C LEU A 237 -10.25 -19.22 -1.16
N LEU A 238 -9.76 -20.32 -0.59
CA LEU A 238 -8.75 -21.17 -1.24
C LEU A 238 -9.18 -21.71 -2.61
N GLY A 239 -10.45 -22.11 -2.73
CA GLY A 239 -11.00 -22.59 -3.99
C GLY A 239 -10.99 -21.49 -5.06
N THR A 240 -11.41 -20.29 -4.68
CA THR A 240 -11.39 -19.08 -5.52
C THR A 240 -9.97 -18.72 -5.92
N LEU A 241 -9.03 -18.71 -4.96
CA LEU A 241 -7.61 -18.45 -5.21
C LEU A 241 -7.01 -19.46 -6.20
N SER A 242 -7.24 -20.75 -5.98
CA SER A 242 -6.77 -21.82 -6.88
C SER A 242 -7.32 -21.63 -8.31
N GLY A 243 -8.59 -21.23 -8.43
CA GLY A 243 -9.22 -20.90 -9.71
C GLY A 243 -8.56 -19.69 -10.38
N ALA A 244 -8.33 -18.62 -9.63
CA ALA A 244 -7.67 -17.41 -10.10
C ALA A 244 -6.25 -17.70 -10.59
N ILE A 245 -5.44 -18.46 -9.84
CA ILE A 245 -4.08 -18.85 -10.23
C ILE A 245 -4.08 -19.63 -11.54
N ARG A 246 -4.99 -20.60 -11.72
CA ARG A 246 -5.11 -21.35 -12.99
C ARG A 246 -5.45 -20.44 -14.16
N THR A 247 -6.32 -19.46 -13.96
CA THR A 247 -6.67 -18.48 -14.99
C THR A 247 -5.50 -17.55 -15.29
N ILE A 248 -4.80 -17.06 -14.28
CA ILE A 248 -3.60 -16.24 -14.44
C ILE A 248 -2.55 -16.95 -15.30
N ARG A 249 -2.22 -18.21 -14.98
CA ARG A 249 -1.22 -18.97 -15.75
C ARG A 249 -1.65 -19.24 -17.20
N ARG A 250 -2.96 -19.31 -17.46
CA ARG A 250 -3.51 -19.57 -18.79
C ARG A 250 -3.55 -18.30 -19.65
N GLU A 251 -3.91 -17.17 -19.05
CA GLU A 251 -4.29 -15.95 -19.77
C GLU A 251 -3.26 -14.82 -19.67
N SER A 252 -2.28 -14.91 -18.76
CA SER A 252 -1.26 -13.88 -18.65
C SER A 252 -0.42 -13.75 -19.93
N CYS A 253 -0.08 -12.52 -20.29
CA CYS A 253 0.92 -12.20 -21.31
C CYS A 253 2.28 -12.87 -21.04
N ASN A 254 2.59 -13.13 -19.76
CA ASN A 254 3.81 -13.82 -19.35
C ASN A 254 3.50 -15.27 -18.99
N ARG A 255 3.87 -16.21 -19.86
CA ARG A 255 3.69 -17.66 -19.60
C ARG A 255 4.58 -18.20 -18.48
N ASN A 256 5.62 -17.45 -18.12
CA ASN A 256 6.52 -17.74 -17.02
C ASN A 256 6.25 -16.85 -15.80
N VAL A 257 5.04 -16.27 -15.69
CA VAL A 257 4.68 -15.41 -14.56
C VAL A 257 4.83 -16.17 -13.25
N GLY A 258 5.54 -15.54 -12.32
CA GLY A 258 5.66 -15.97 -10.94
C GLY A 258 4.38 -15.69 -10.16
N ILE A 259 3.94 -16.65 -9.35
CA ILE A 259 2.80 -16.46 -8.47
C ILE A 259 3.25 -16.63 -7.03
N MET A 260 3.07 -15.58 -6.25
CA MET A 260 3.32 -15.58 -4.81
C MET A 260 2.00 -15.47 -4.07
N VAL A 261 1.88 -16.18 -2.96
CA VAL A 261 0.71 -16.09 -2.08
C VAL A 261 1.09 -15.65 -0.67
N GLY A 262 0.19 -14.97 0.00
CA GLY A 262 0.38 -14.51 1.37
C GLY A 262 -0.93 -14.41 2.12
N GLY A 263 -0.82 -13.92 3.36
CA GLY A 263 -1.94 -13.75 4.27
C GLY A 263 -2.06 -14.87 5.30
N ARG A 264 -2.94 -14.64 6.28
CA ARG A 264 -2.97 -15.38 7.56
C ARG A 264 -3.12 -16.89 7.38
N VAL A 265 -3.90 -17.31 6.39
CA VAL A 265 -4.20 -18.72 6.16
C VAL A 265 -2.94 -19.57 5.91
N PHE A 266 -1.91 -18.98 5.28
CA PHE A 266 -0.67 -19.68 4.97
C PHE A 266 0.31 -19.71 6.15
N VAL A 267 0.04 -18.96 7.23
CA VAL A 267 0.76 -19.10 8.50
C VAL A 267 0.40 -20.43 9.14
N ASP A 268 -0.90 -20.73 9.18
CA ASP A 268 -1.43 -21.94 9.80
C ASP A 268 -1.29 -23.17 8.89
N HIS A 269 -1.32 -22.97 7.56
CA HIS A 269 -1.21 -24.03 6.55
C HIS A 269 -0.21 -23.71 5.41
N PRO A 270 1.11 -23.76 5.67
CA PRO A 270 2.13 -23.50 4.64
C PRO A 270 2.06 -24.46 3.44
N ASP A 271 1.60 -25.70 3.66
CA ASP A 271 1.50 -26.72 2.59
C ASP A 271 0.46 -26.37 1.51
N TRP A 272 -0.47 -25.44 1.79
CA TRP A 272 -1.50 -25.04 0.85
C TRP A 272 -0.97 -24.25 -0.34
N VAL A 273 0.26 -23.74 -0.27
CA VAL A 273 0.95 -23.10 -1.39
C VAL A 273 0.99 -24.01 -2.62
N ALA A 274 1.34 -25.29 -2.41
CA ALA A 274 1.36 -26.29 -3.48
C ALA A 274 -0.06 -26.64 -3.97
N VAL A 275 -1.03 -26.67 -3.06
CA VAL A 275 -2.44 -26.98 -3.36
C VAL A 275 -3.06 -25.93 -4.29
N VAL A 276 -2.79 -24.66 -4.03
CA VAL A 276 -3.31 -23.55 -4.85
C VAL A 276 -2.51 -23.35 -6.15
N GLY A 277 -1.34 -23.97 -6.26
CA GLY A 277 -0.47 -23.89 -7.44
C GLY A 277 0.37 -22.62 -7.52
N ALA A 278 0.71 -22.04 -6.37
CA ALA A 278 1.62 -20.90 -6.25
C ALA A 278 3.09 -21.35 -6.23
N ASP A 279 4.00 -20.45 -6.62
CA ASP A 279 5.44 -20.71 -6.70
C ASP A 279 6.15 -20.39 -5.38
N ALA A 280 5.62 -19.44 -4.60
CA ALA A 280 6.19 -19.04 -3.32
C ALA A 280 5.13 -18.56 -2.33
N ILE A 281 5.52 -18.54 -1.06
CA ILE A 281 4.79 -17.93 0.05
C ILE A 281 5.57 -16.73 0.57
N ALA A 282 4.86 -15.65 0.88
CA ALA A 282 5.39 -14.53 1.64
C ALA A 282 4.45 -14.16 2.79
N LEU A 283 4.98 -14.29 4.01
CA LEU A 283 4.28 -13.92 5.24
C LEU A 283 4.71 -12.55 5.76
N GLU A 284 5.83 -12.03 5.27
CA GLU A 284 6.43 -10.76 5.68
C GLU A 284 6.93 -9.98 4.46
N ALA A 285 6.99 -8.65 4.55
CA ALA A 285 7.39 -7.79 3.44
C ALA A 285 8.81 -8.07 2.93
N ARG A 286 9.78 -8.31 3.82
CA ARG A 286 11.15 -8.71 3.46
C ARG A 286 11.20 -10.05 2.71
N GLN A 287 10.36 -11.00 3.14
CA GLN A 287 10.25 -12.31 2.49
C GLN A 287 9.64 -12.17 1.10
N ALA A 288 8.66 -11.28 0.93
CA ALA A 288 8.03 -11.02 -0.36
C ALA A 288 9.01 -10.52 -1.42
N VAL A 289 9.89 -9.57 -1.07
CA VAL A 289 10.95 -9.09 -1.97
C VAL A 289 11.88 -10.25 -2.34
N SER A 290 12.37 -10.99 -1.35
CA SER A 290 13.29 -12.12 -1.57
C SER A 290 12.67 -13.20 -2.47
N ALA A 291 11.39 -13.51 -2.25
CA ALA A 291 10.65 -14.47 -3.06
C ALA A 291 10.46 -13.98 -4.51
N ALA A 292 10.10 -12.71 -4.69
CA ALA A 292 9.91 -12.12 -6.02
C ALA A 292 11.22 -12.15 -6.84
N GLU A 293 12.35 -11.76 -6.23
CA GLU A 293 13.68 -11.81 -6.87
C GLU A 293 14.07 -13.25 -7.24
N ASN A 294 13.88 -14.21 -6.33
CA ASN A 294 14.17 -15.62 -6.60
C ASN A 294 13.34 -16.17 -7.77
N ILE A 295 12.07 -15.78 -7.88
CA ILE A 295 11.20 -16.22 -8.98
C ILE A 295 11.70 -15.66 -10.32
N VAL A 296 12.09 -14.38 -10.36
CA VAL A 296 12.62 -13.75 -11.58
C VAL A 296 13.92 -14.42 -12.01
N VAL A 297 14.88 -14.60 -11.09
CA VAL A 297 16.15 -15.28 -11.37
C VAL A 297 15.91 -16.70 -11.89
N ALA A 298 14.99 -17.45 -11.27
CA ALA A 298 14.64 -18.79 -11.73
C ALA A 298 13.98 -18.80 -13.11
N ALA A 299 13.27 -17.74 -13.50
CA ALA A 299 12.65 -17.60 -14.82
C ALA A 299 13.67 -17.24 -15.90
N GLU A 300 14.64 -16.37 -15.60
CA GLU A 300 15.73 -15.99 -16.51
C GLU A 300 16.66 -17.16 -16.83
N GLY A 301 16.95 -18.03 -15.85
CA GLY A 301 17.76 -19.24 -16.05
C GLY A 301 17.09 -20.38 -16.83
N ARG A 302 15.83 -20.22 -17.25
CA ARG A 302 15.07 -21.21 -18.06
C ARG A 302 15.01 -20.87 -19.55
N CYS A 303 15.55 -19.73 -19.97
CA CYS A 303 15.68 -19.30 -21.36
C CYS A 303 17.07 -19.66 -21.92
#